data_AF-A0A9D4DA67-F1
#
_entry.id   AF-A0A9D4DA67-F1
#
_cell.length_a   1.000
_cell.length_b   1.000
_cell.length_c   1.000
_cell.angle_alpha   90.00
_cell.angle_beta   90.00
_cell.angle_gamma   90.00
#
_symmetry.space_group_name_H-M   'P 1'
#
loop_
_entity.id
_entity.type
_entity.pdbx_description
1 polymer ?
#
loop_
_entity_poly.entity_id
_entity_poly.type
_entity_poly.pdbx_seq_one_letter_code
_entity_poly.pdbx_strand_id
1 'polypeptide(L)' 'MDKVNDTIAFRNPDRVVVLTADQPLYALALQIQLRWPDKYGEDKIVMLFGGLHIEMAALNSIETFLQAS' A
#
# COMPACT_ATOMS: atom_id res chain seq x y z
N MET A 1 10.12 8.21 1.37
CA MET A 1 10.41 6.89 1.97
C MET A 1 11.31 7.01 3.19
N ASP A 2 12.43 7.75 3.12
CA ASP A 2 13.37 7.86 4.26
C ASP A 2 12.69 8.23 5.59
N LYS A 3 11.83 9.26 5.59
CA LYS A 3 11.11 9.66 6.81
C LYS A 3 10.12 8.60 7.33
N VAL A 4 9.53 7.82 6.41
CA VAL A 4 8.64 6.70 6.75
C VAL A 4 9.46 5.61 7.44
N ASN A 5 10.62 5.26 6.87
CA ASN A 5 11.54 4.28 7.43
C ASN A 5 12.06 4.72 8.81
N ASP A 6 12.46 5.98 8.99
CA ASP A 6 12.90 6.52 10.28
C ASP A 6 11.80 6.39 11.35
N THR A 7 10.57 6.72 10.96
CA THR A 7 9.42 6.66 11.88
C THR A 7 9.10 5.22 12.28
N ILE A 8 9.20 4.28 11.34
CA ILE A 8 8.95 2.87 11.62
C ILE A 8 10.08 2.25 12.44
N ALA A 9 11.34 2.55 12.11
CA ALA A 9 12.50 2.10 12.89
C ALA A 9 12.41 2.56 14.35
N PHE A 10 11.93 3.79 14.58
CA PHE A 10 11.68 4.29 15.94
C PHE A 10 10.52 3.58 16.64
N ARG A 11 9.40 3.32 15.94
CA ARG A 11 8.18 2.77 16.55
C ARG A 11 8.17 1.25 16.68
N ASN A 12 8.82 0.54 15.76
CA ASN A 12 8.79 -0.91 15.59
C ASN A 12 10.15 -1.41 15.06
N PRO A 13 11.20 -1.43 15.90
CA PRO A 13 12.49 -1.98 15.51
C PRO A 13 12.33 -3.44 15.07
N ASP A 14 13.13 -3.85 14.08
CA ASP A 14 13.25 -5.22 13.56
C ASP A 14 12.00 -5.82 12.88
N ARG A 15 10.97 -5.01 12.59
CA ARG A 15 9.81 -5.46 11.82
C ARG A 15 9.91 -5.04 10.35
N VAL A 16 9.52 -5.95 9.47
CA VAL A 16 9.38 -5.66 8.04
C VAL A 16 8.31 -4.58 7.85
N VAL A 17 8.64 -3.54 7.10
CA VAL A 17 7.72 -2.44 6.79
C VAL A 17 6.69 -2.95 5.81
N VAL A 18 5.41 -2.91 6.19
CA VAL A 18 4.29 -3.12 5.28
C VAL A 18 3.66 -1.76 5.00
N LEU A 19 3.68 -1.33 3.76
CA LEU A 19 3.10 -0.07 3.32
C LEU A 19 1.90 -0.36 2.42
N THR A 20 0.73 0.07 2.86
CA THR A 20 -0.50 0.02 2.08
C THR A 20 -0.68 1.35 1.34
N ALA A 21 -1.01 1.28 0.04
CA ALA A 21 -1.24 2.46 -0.77
C ALA A 21 -2.39 2.23 -1.77
N ASP A 22 -3.13 3.30 -2.05
CA ASP A 22 -4.18 3.29 -3.07
C ASP A 22 -3.57 3.27 -4.48
N GLN A 23 -4.36 2.93 -5.50
CA GLN A 23 -3.88 2.63 -6.85
C GLN A 23 -2.80 3.59 -7.42
N PRO A 24 -2.95 4.92 -7.41
CA PRO A 24 -1.93 5.81 -7.96
C PRO A 24 -0.65 5.87 -7.11
N LEU A 25 -0.78 5.78 -5.78
CA LEU A 25 0.35 5.78 -4.86
C LEU A 25 1.09 4.44 -4.86
N TYR A 26 0.37 3.33 -5.01
CA TYR A 26 0.95 2.01 -5.17
C TYR A 26 1.82 1.94 -6.43
N ALA A 27 1.31 2.42 -7.56
CA ALA A 27 2.07 2.45 -8.81
C ALA A 27 3.35 3.28 -8.69
N LEU A 28 3.27 4.46 -8.08
CA LEU A 28 4.44 5.31 -7.84
C LEU A 28 5.44 4.65 -6.89
N ALA A 29 4.96 4.06 -5.80
CA ALA A 29 5.82 3.36 -4.85
C ALA A 29 6.53 2.16 -5.50
N LEU A 30 5.84 1.38 -6.32
CA LEU A 30 6.43 0.27 -7.08
C LEU A 30 7.52 0.77 -8.05
N GLN A 31 7.29 1.88 -8.76
CA GLN A 31 8.32 2.49 -9.61
C GLN A 31 9.57 2.89 -8.79
N ILE A 32 9.37 3.43 -7.59
CA ILE A 32 10.46 3.78 -6.67
C ILE A 32 11.21 2.51 -6.22
N GLN A 33 10.51 1.42 -5.88
CA GLN A 33 11.14 0.15 -5.50
C GLN A 33 11.98 -0.42 -6.63
N LEU A 34 11.45 -0.44 -7.86
CA LEU A 34 12.16 -0.93 -9.04
C LEU A 34 13.37 -0.06 -9.40
N ARG A 35 13.30 1.25 -9.14
CA ARG A 35 14.38 2.20 -9.47
C ARG A 35 15.55 2.12 -8.48
N TRP A 36 15.29 1.82 -7.20
CA TRP A 36 16.29 1.77 -6.13
C TRP A 36 16.12 0.53 -5.23
N PRO A 37 16.33 -0.69 -5.77
CA PRO A 37 16.11 -1.94 -5.04
C PRO A 37 17.03 -2.10 -3.81
N ASP A 38 18.25 -1.56 -3.87
CA ASP A 38 19.18 -1.58 -2.75
C ASP A 38 18.66 -0.81 -1.53
N LYS A 39 17.76 0.16 -1.73
CA LYS A 39 17.22 1.01 -0.66
C LYS A 39 15.76 0.70 -0.32
N TYR A 40 14.95 0.33 -1.30
CA TYR A 40 13.50 0.15 -1.14
C TYR A 40 12.99 -1.19 -1.70
N GLY A 41 13.87 -2.15 -1.97
CA GLY A 41 13.49 -3.48 -2.46
C GLY A 41 12.46 -4.20 -1.59
N GLU A 42 11.88 -5.25 -2.15
CA GLU A 42 10.83 -6.05 -1.49
C GLU A 42 11.29 -6.71 -0.19
N ASP A 43 12.59 -6.95 -0.04
CA ASP A 43 13.24 -7.43 1.19
C ASP A 43 13.24 -6.39 2.32
N LYS A 44 12.98 -5.11 2.00
CA LYS A 44 13.00 -3.98 2.95
C LYS A 44 11.61 -3.43 3.20
N ILE A 45 10.81 -3.33 2.15
CA ILE A 45 9.46 -2.76 2.20
C ILE A 45 8.51 -3.65 1.38
N VAL A 46 7.47 -4.16 2.05
CA VAL A 46 6.39 -4.89 1.40
C VAL A 46 5.29 -3.89 1.04
N MET A 47 5.07 -3.70 -0.26
CA MET A 47 3.99 -2.87 -0.77
C MET A 47 2.71 -3.70 -0.91
N LEU A 48 1.60 -3.20 -0.38
CA LEU A 48 0.28 -3.81 -0.54
C LEU A 48 -0.69 -2.81 -1.18
N PHE A 49 -1.55 -3.30 -2.06
CA PHE A 49 -2.74 -2.54 -2.45
C PHE A 49 -3.59 -2.30 -1.20
N GLY A 50 -3.80 -1.03 -0.88
CA GLY A 50 -4.51 -0.59 0.32
C GLY A 50 -6.01 -0.78 0.21
N GLY A 51 -6.75 0.33 0.21
CA GLY A 51 -8.21 0.34 0.32
C GLY A 51 -8.97 -0.39 -0.78
N LEU A 52 -8.32 -0.84 -1.85
CA LEU A 52 -8.96 -1.41 -3.03
C LEU A 52 -10.00 -2.49 -2.71
N HIS A 53 -9.72 -3.43 -1.81
CA HIS A 53 -10.71 -4.46 -1.44
C HIS A 53 -11.94 -3.88 -0.71
N ILE A 54 -11.74 -2.85 0.10
CA ILE A 54 -12.81 -2.12 0.80
C ILE A 54 -13.62 -1.29 -0.21
N GLU A 55 -12.94 -0.65 -1.15
CA GLU A 55 -13.57 0.14 -2.23
C GLU A 55 -14.39 -0.75 -3.16
N MET A 56 -13.85 -1.90 -3.58
CA MET A 56 -14.58 -2.89 -4.39
C MET A 56 -15.81 -3.42 -3.64
N ALA A 57 -15.69 -3.74 -2.35
CA ALA A 57 -16.82 -4.19 -1.54
C ALA A 57 -17.92 -3.10 -1.42
N ALA A 58 -17.51 -1.84 -1.23
CA ALA A 58 -18.43 -0.70 -1.19
C ALA A 58 -19.15 -0.50 -2.54
N LEU A 59 -18.42 -0.56 -3.66
CA LEU A 59 -18.98 -0.40 -5.00
C LEU A 59 -19.97 -1.52 -5.35
N ASN A 60 -19.63 -2.78 -5.04
CA ASN A 60 -20.54 -3.92 -5.22
C ASN A 60 -21.83 -3.78 -4.38
N SER A 61 -21.72 -3.19 -3.19
CA SER A 61 -22.88 -2.96 -2.32
C SER A 61 -23.82 -1.90 -2.90
N ILE A 62 -23.26 -0.83 -3.49
CA ILE A 62 -24.02 0.20 -4.20
C ILE A 62 -24.70 -0.39 -5.44
N GLU A 63 -23.99 -1.19 -6.23
CA GLU A 63 -24.57 -1.90 -7.39
C GLU A 63 -25.77 -2.75 -6.98
N THR A 64 -25.61 -3.56 -5.94
CA THR A 64 -26.68 -4.43 -5.42
C THR A 64 -27.91 -3.62 -5.00
N PHE A 65 -27.70 -2.47 -4.34
CA PHE A 65 -28.78 -1.58 -3.94
C PHE A 65 -29.53 -1.00 -5.15
N LEU A 66 -28.81 -0.55 -6.18
CA LEU A 66 -29.40 0.03 -7.39
C LEU A 66 -30.13 -1.01 -8.26
N GLN A 67 -29.70 -2.27 -8.25
CA GLN A 67 -30.40 -3.36 -8.94
C GLN A 67 -31.68 -3.79 -8.21
N ALA A 68 -31.80 -3.49 -6.92
CA ALA A 68 -32.95 -3.82 -6.09
C ALA A 68 -34.05 -2.72 -6.05
N SER A 69 -33.80 -1.56 -6.67
CA SER A 69 -34.74 -0.43 -6.78
C SER A 69 -35.47 -0.40 -8.13
#